data_AF-A0A1Q3BET0-F1
#
_entry.id   AF-A0A1Q3BET0-F1
#
_cell.length_a   1.000
_cell.length_b   1.000
_cell.length_c   1.000
_cell.angle_alpha   90.00
_cell.angle_beta   90.00
_cell.angle_gamma   90.00
#
_symmetry.space_group_name_H-M   'P 1'
#
loop_
_entity.id
_entity.type
_entity.pdbx_description
1 polymer ?
#
loop_
_entity_poly.entity_id
_entity_poly.type
_entity_poly.pdbx_seq_one_letter_code
_entity_poly.pdbx_strand_id
1 'polypeptide(L)'
;TSYRRFNSAWFTEYSDWLEYSVTKDAAYCLYCYLFKLDASDQGGGDVFVSQGFSNWKKKERFNDHVGGPNSIHNQARLNCESLMCQKQHIEIVLSKQSDQAR
;
A
#
# COMPACT_ATOMS: atom_id res chain seq x y z
N THR A 1 -25.05 -14.83 -8.50
CA THR A 1 -23.73 -15.06 -9.15
C THR A 1 -22.69 -15.16 -8.05
N SER A 2 -21.99 -16.28 -7.95
CA SER A 2 -21.01 -16.50 -6.89
C SER A 2 -19.77 -15.64 -7.16
N TYR A 3 -19.41 -14.71 -6.25
CA TYR A 3 -18.12 -14.00 -6.25
C TYR A 3 -17.01 -15.02 -6.01
N ARG A 4 -16.64 -15.78 -7.05
CA ARG A 4 -15.56 -16.79 -7.04
C ARG A 4 -14.26 -16.29 -7.67
N ARG A 5 -14.25 -15.04 -8.13
CA ARG A 5 -13.10 -14.44 -8.80
C ARG A 5 -13.00 -12.98 -8.42
N PHE A 6 -11.80 -12.44 -8.55
CA PHE A 6 -11.54 -11.01 -8.46
C PHE A 6 -12.44 -10.20 -9.41
N ASN A 7 -12.89 -9.02 -8.97
CA ASN A 7 -13.65 -8.09 -9.78
C ASN A 7 -12.77 -6.91 -10.20
N SER A 8 -12.47 -6.79 -11.49
CA SER A 8 -11.61 -5.73 -12.01
C SER A 8 -12.13 -4.31 -11.79
N ALA A 9 -13.44 -4.13 -11.57
CA ALA A 9 -14.01 -2.83 -11.23
C ALA A 9 -13.44 -2.27 -9.91
N TRP A 10 -12.92 -3.14 -9.03
CA TRP A 10 -12.27 -2.72 -7.79
C TRP A 10 -10.97 -1.95 -8.02
N PHE A 11 -10.32 -2.09 -9.18
CA PHE A 11 -9.19 -1.23 -9.52
C PHE A 11 -9.59 0.23 -9.66
N THR A 12 -10.82 0.53 -10.07
CA THR A 12 -11.27 1.93 -10.13
C THR A 12 -11.48 2.50 -8.73
N GLU A 13 -11.95 1.66 -7.80
CA GLU A 13 -12.31 2.06 -6.44
C GLU A 13 -11.09 2.14 -5.50
N TYR A 14 -10.08 1.30 -5.71
CA TYR A 14 -8.87 1.20 -4.88
C TYR A 14 -7.60 1.38 -5.73
N SER A 15 -7.67 2.33 -6.66
CA SER A 15 -6.68 2.50 -7.75
C SER A 15 -5.27 2.84 -7.29
N ASP A 16 -5.14 3.39 -6.10
CA ASP A 16 -3.89 3.88 -5.53
C ASP A 16 -3.03 2.78 -4.92
N TRP A 17 -3.64 1.69 -4.42
CA TRP A 17 -2.91 0.67 -3.65
C TRP A 17 -3.19 -0.79 -4.03
N LEU A 18 -4.33 -1.10 -4.64
CA LEU A 18 -4.76 -2.49 -4.86
C LEU A 18 -3.99 -3.12 -6.02
N GLU A 19 -3.31 -4.22 -5.73
CA GLU A 19 -2.67 -5.05 -6.73
C GLU A 19 -3.32 -6.43 -6.80
N TYR A 20 -3.27 -7.07 -7.96
CA TYR A 20 -3.83 -8.42 -8.16
C TYR A 20 -2.82 -9.33 -8.87
N SER A 21 -2.56 -10.48 -8.27
CA SER A 21 -1.76 -11.54 -8.87
C SER A 21 -2.67 -12.56 -9.56
N VAL A 22 -2.59 -12.64 -10.89
CA VAL A 22 -3.32 -13.65 -11.68
C VAL A 22 -2.87 -15.07 -11.32
N THR A 23 -1.57 -15.28 -11.09
CA THR A 23 -1.02 -16.61 -10.79
C THR A 23 -1.45 -17.12 -9.42
N LYS A 24 -1.65 -16.23 -8.45
CA LYS A 24 -2.09 -16.58 -7.10
C LYS A 24 -3.60 -16.43 -6.87
N ASP A 25 -4.33 -15.85 -7.83
CA ASP A 25 -5.73 -15.40 -7.66
C ASP A 25 -5.91 -14.69 -6.31
N ALA A 26 -5.11 -13.66 -6.08
CA ALA A 26 -5.07 -12.96 -4.80
C ALA A 26 -4.72 -11.47 -4.97
N ALA A 27 -5.30 -10.65 -4.11
CA ALA A 27 -5.07 -9.21 -4.04
C ALA A 27 -4.04 -8.84 -2.96
N TYR A 28 -3.25 -7.81 -3.24
CA TYR A 28 -2.17 -7.32 -2.40
C TYR A 28 -2.26 -5.80 -2.24
N CYS A 29 -1.53 -5.26 -1.28
CA CYS A 29 -1.42 -3.82 -1.06
C CYS A 29 -0.01 -3.30 -1.33
N LEU A 30 0.12 -2.49 -2.38
CA LEU A 30 1.37 -1.86 -2.82
C LEU A 30 2.12 -1.19 -1.67
N TYR A 31 1.44 -0.28 -0.97
CA TYR A 31 2.06 0.48 0.11
C TYR A 31 2.53 -0.43 1.24
N CYS A 32 1.68 -1.36 1.70
CA CYS A 32 1.95 -2.15 2.88
C CYS A 32 3.06 -3.18 2.68
N TYR A 33 3.24 -3.76 1.48
CA TYR A 33 4.36 -4.68 1.25
C TYR A 33 5.69 -3.97 1.02
N LEU A 34 5.70 -2.73 0.49
CA LEU A 34 6.92 -1.93 0.29
C LEU A 34 7.41 -1.34 1.61
N PHE A 35 6.49 -0.75 2.37
CA PHE A 35 6.78 -0.07 3.62
C PHE A 35 6.31 -0.91 4.79
N LYS A 36 6.70 -2.20 4.82
CA LYS A 36 6.38 -3.11 5.94
C LYS A 36 6.72 -2.43 7.25
N LEU A 37 5.71 -1.86 7.89
CA LEU A 37 5.79 -1.39 9.26
C LEU A 37 5.76 -2.67 10.07
N ASP A 38 6.78 -2.90 10.89
CA ASP A 38 6.92 -4.08 11.73
C ASP A 38 5.68 -4.18 12.65
N ALA A 39 4.64 -4.83 12.16
CA ALA A 39 3.43 -5.16 12.91
C ALA A 39 3.71 -6.38 13.79
N SER A 40 4.88 -6.41 14.43
CA SER A 40 5.40 -7.55 15.19
C SER A 40 4.63 -7.85 16.46
N ASP A 41 3.55 -7.13 16.80
CA ASP A 41 2.80 -7.34 18.04
C ASP A 41 1.28 -7.50 17.88
N GLN A 42 0.75 -7.69 16.67
CA GLN A 42 -0.67 -7.99 16.49
C GLN A 42 -0.94 -9.24 15.66
N GLY A 43 -0.34 -10.36 16.08
CA GLY A 43 -0.94 -11.71 16.04
C GLY A 43 -1.41 -12.32 14.72
N GLY A 44 -1.21 -11.67 13.57
CA GLY A 44 -1.61 -12.17 12.26
C GLY A 44 -1.17 -11.19 11.20
N GLY A 45 -0.06 -11.50 10.53
CA GLY A 45 0.46 -10.66 9.45
C GLY A 45 -0.65 -10.31 8.45
N ASP A 46 -0.70 -9.05 8.03
CA ASP A 46 -1.75 -8.57 7.15
C ASP A 46 -1.83 -9.43 5.88
N VAL A 47 -3.02 -9.99 5.61
CA VAL A 47 -3.25 -10.91 4.49
C VAL A 47 -2.96 -10.22 3.16
N PHE A 48 -3.05 -8.89 3.10
CA PHE A 48 -2.73 -8.09 1.91
C PHE A 48 -1.24 -7.95 1.62
N VAL A 49 -0.35 -8.40 2.52
CA VAL A 49 1.10 -8.25 2.37
C VAL A 49 1.78 -9.58 2.04
N SER A 50 1.44 -10.64 2.77
CA SER A 50 2.17 -11.92 2.71
C SER A 50 1.45 -12.97 1.88
N GLN A 51 0.24 -13.35 2.30
CA GLN A 51 -0.52 -14.44 1.70
C GLN A 51 -1.24 -14.00 0.41
N GLY A 52 -1.77 -12.77 0.41
CA GLY A 52 -2.71 -12.27 -0.58
C GLY A 52 -4.15 -12.53 -0.15
N PHE A 53 -5.03 -11.57 -0.41
CA PHE A 53 -6.46 -11.67 -0.14
C PHE A 53 -7.20 -12.32 -1.31
N SER A 54 -7.92 -13.42 -1.07
CA SER A 54 -8.70 -14.11 -2.12
C SER A 54 -10.16 -14.37 -1.73
N ASN A 55 -10.62 -13.84 -0.59
CA ASN A 55 -12.02 -14.00 -0.16
C ASN A 55 -12.92 -12.97 -0.85
N TRP A 56 -13.21 -13.18 -2.13
CA TRP A 56 -13.96 -12.24 -2.99
C TRP A 56 -15.38 -11.93 -2.53
N LYS A 57 -15.95 -12.74 -1.63
CA LYS A 57 -17.26 -12.44 -1.00
C LYS A 57 -17.16 -11.35 0.07
N LYS A 58 -15.95 -11.05 0.54
CA LYS A 58 -15.65 -10.16 1.67
C LYS A 58 -15.01 -8.86 1.21
N LYS A 59 -15.60 -8.20 0.22
CA LYS A 59 -15.10 -6.91 -0.32
C LYS A 59 -14.89 -5.88 0.79
N GLU A 60 -15.73 -5.87 1.82
CA GLU A 60 -15.62 -4.97 2.98
C GLU A 60 -14.23 -5.00 3.65
N ARG A 61 -13.49 -6.11 3.52
CA ARG A 61 -12.13 -6.26 4.04
C ARG A 61 -11.13 -5.28 3.40
N PHE A 62 -11.38 -4.78 2.19
CA PHE A 62 -10.56 -3.72 1.61
C PHE A 62 -10.69 -2.42 2.42
N ASN A 63 -11.91 -2.06 2.82
CA ASN A 63 -12.14 -0.88 3.63
C ASN A 63 -11.60 -1.07 5.06
N ASP A 64 -11.77 -2.27 5.63
CA ASP A 64 -11.20 -2.60 6.94
C ASP A 64 -9.66 -2.52 6.92
N HIS A 65 -9.04 -2.95 5.81
CA HIS A 65 -7.59 -2.86 5.59
C HIS A 65 -7.11 -1.40 5.50
N VAL A 66 -7.81 -0.56 4.72
CA VAL A 66 -7.52 0.88 4.64
C VAL A 66 -7.67 1.53 6.02
N GLY A 67 -8.73 1.17 6.76
CA GLY A 67 -8.94 1.60 8.14
C GLY A 67 -9.06 3.13 8.30
N GLY A 68 -8.78 3.61 9.51
CA GLY A 68 -8.80 5.05 9.84
C GLY A 68 -7.49 5.78 9.52
N PRO A 69 -7.39 7.09 9.85
CA PRO A 69 -6.22 7.93 9.51
C PRO A 69 -4.88 7.42 10.01
N ASN A 70 -4.86 6.70 11.14
CA ASN A 70 -3.66 6.15 11.77
C ASN A 70 -3.48 4.64 11.50
N SER A 71 -4.18 4.08 10.50
CA SER A 71 -3.99 2.69 10.12
C SER A 71 -2.58 2.45 9.55
N ILE A 72 -2.12 1.21 9.62
CA ILE A 72 -0.87 0.77 8.99
C ILE A 72 -0.85 1.10 7.50
N HIS A 73 -1.99 0.92 6.83
CA HIS A 73 -2.17 1.30 5.43
C HIS A 73 -1.88 2.78 5.19
N ASN A 74 -2.52 3.68 5.95
CA ASN A 74 -2.34 5.12 5.76
C ASN A 74 -0.93 5.59 6.12
N GLN A 75 -0.30 4.97 7.13
CA GLN A 75 1.11 5.23 7.45
C GLN A 75 2.04 4.78 6.31
N ALA A 76 1.81 3.59 5.74
CA ALA A 76 2.57 3.10 4.59
C ALA A 76 2.36 3.98 3.34
N ARG A 77 1.13 4.46 3.10
CA ARG A 77 0.82 5.43 2.03
C ARG A 77 1.61 6.72 2.21
N LEU A 78 1.61 7.30 3.41
CA LEU A 78 2.35 8.53 3.70
C LEU A 78 3.87 8.36 3.51
N ASN A 79 4.41 7.19 3.88
CA ASN A 79 5.82 6.87 3.64
C ASN A 79 6.13 6.77 2.14
N CYS A 80 5.23 6.16 1.36
CA CYS A 80 5.33 6.10 -0.10
C CYS A 80 5.29 7.50 -0.73
N GLU A 81 4.34 8.34 -0.33
CA GLU A 81 4.23 9.72 -0.80
C GLU A 81 5.47 10.56 -0.44
N SER A 82 6.01 10.35 0.76
CA SER A 82 7.25 10.99 1.20
C SER A 82 8.44 10.57 0.34
N LEU A 83 8.56 9.28 0.02
CA LEU A 83 9.60 8.76 -0.88
C LEU A 83 9.47 9.36 -2.30
N MET A 84 8.25 9.50 -2.81
CA MET A 84 8.00 10.09 -4.13
C MET A 84 8.24 11.61 -4.17
N CYS A 85 8.34 12.27 -3.01
CA CYS A 85 8.59 13.71 -2.93
C CYS A 85 10.05 14.03 -3.26
N GLN A 86 10.30 14.37 -4.53
CA GLN A 86 11.62 14.75 -5.06
C GLN A 86 12.34 15.84 -4.24
N LYS A 87 11.63 16.68 -3.50
CA LYS A 87 12.22 17.76 -2.66
C LYS A 87 13.18 17.25 -1.58
N GLN A 88 13.10 15.97 -1.22
CA GLN A 88 13.99 15.30 -0.28
C GLN A 88 15.09 14.47 -0.98
N HIS A 89 15.13 14.47 -2.31
CA HIS A 89 16.17 13.78 -3.06
C HIS A 89 17.54 14.39 -2.75
N ILE A 90 18.56 13.54 -2.58
CA ILE A 90 19.93 13.93 -2.24
C ILE A 90 20.43 15.01 -3.20
N GLU A 91 20.12 14.89 -4.49
CA GLU A 91 20.51 15.88 -5.51
C GLU A 91 19.94 17.28 -5.25
N ILE A 92 18.68 17.40 -4.80
CA ILE A 92 18.05 18.69 -4.51
C ILE A 92 18.65 19.32 -3.25
N VAL A 93 19.02 18.50 -2.26
CA VAL A 93 19.68 19.00 -1.04
C VAL A 93 21.10 19.47 -1.36
N LEU A 94 21.85 18.73 -2.17
CA LEU A 94 23.21 19.08 -2.59
C LEU A 94 23.24 20.34 -3.45
N SER A 95 22.28 20.51 -4.37
CA SER A 95 22.20 21.73 -5.19
C SER A 95 21.93 22.98 -4.34
N LYS A 96 20.98 22.91 -3.41
CA LYS A 96 20.70 24.02 -2.46
C LYS A 96 21.91 24.39 -1.60
N GLN A 97 22.67 23.40 -1.11
CA GLN A 97 23.89 23.67 -0.35
C GLN A 97 24.95 24.37 -1.20
N SER A 98 25.09 23.95 -2.46
CA SER A 98 26.03 24.57 -3.41
C SER A 98 25.66 26.02 -3.72
N ASP A 99 24.36 26.30 -3.90
CA ASP A 99 23.85 27.65 -4.14
C ASP A 99 23.97 28.56 -2.91
N GLN A 100 23.84 28.01 -1.69
CA GLN A 100 24.04 28.77 -0.44
C GLN A 100 25.51 29.03 -0.09
N ALA A 101 26.43 28.22 -0.61
CA ALA A 101 27.87 28.38 -0.39
C ALA A 101 28.54 29.35 -1.38
N ARG A 102 27.78 29.91 -2.33
CA ARG A 102 28.23 30.86 -3.35
C ARG A 102 27.86 32.30 -2.98
#